data_AF-A0A438GIF9-F1
#
_entry.id   AF-A0A438GIF9-F1
#
_cell.length_a   1.000
_cell.length_b   1.000
_cell.length_c   1.000
_cell.angle_alpha   90.00
_cell.angle_beta   90.00
_cell.angle_gamma   90.00
#
_symmetry.space_group_name_H-M   'P 1'
#
loop_
_entity.id
_entity.type
_entity.pdbx_description
1 polymer ?
#
loop_
_entity_poly.entity_id
_entity_poly.type
_entity_poly.pdbx_seq_one_letter_code
_entity_poly.pdbx_strand_id
1 'polypeptide(L)'
;MVRKILGGELKKPVELMEWGVWKEILKEAKWCWDNIKFKVGKGARVKFWTDQWNATVNEMWDPSIGQGGWNLRFHRDFNDWELDLIRGLLNMLKDFRISSEEDVVLWKGGGHGKYGVKVAYNVLAVTNACAFRTKCVWVDKVPTKAAFFAWEAAWGKILILDRLQKRGWQLPNRCFLCGCEEENVNHILLHCIVVRALWEIVLALVGVQWVFPELVKEALFSWRGSFVGKKRKKIWNSIPLCIFWTV
;
A
#
# COMPACT_ATOMS: atom_id res chain seq x y z
N MET A 1 23.09 5.62 -12.11
CA MET A 1 23.70 6.88 -12.55
C MET A 1 22.70 8.02 -12.55
N VAL A 2 21.65 8.01 -13.38
CA VAL A 2 20.63 9.09 -13.46
C VAL A 2 19.82 9.31 -12.16
N ARG A 3 19.75 8.32 -11.26
CA ARG A 3 19.03 8.47 -9.96
C ARG A 3 19.67 9.44 -8.97
N LYS A 4 20.97 9.72 -9.05
CA LYS A 4 21.65 10.58 -8.05
C LYS A 4 21.55 12.08 -8.38
N ILE A 5 21.26 12.43 -9.63
CA ILE A 5 21.15 13.83 -10.09
C ILE A 5 19.69 14.24 -10.17
N LEU A 6 18.81 13.33 -10.62
CA LEU A 6 17.37 13.57 -10.74
C LEU A 6 16.65 13.23 -9.44
N GLY A 7 17.01 13.87 -8.33
CA GLY A 7 16.36 13.71 -7.02
C GLY A 7 14.84 13.80 -7.14
N GLY A 8 14.21 12.64 -7.37
CA GLY A 8 12.82 12.49 -7.76
C GLY A 8 11.90 12.65 -6.56
N GLU A 9 11.98 13.82 -5.92
CA GLU A 9 10.93 14.30 -5.06
C GLU A 9 10.06 15.20 -5.92
N LEU A 10 8.87 14.72 -6.26
CA LEU A 10 7.78 15.64 -6.55
C LEU A 10 7.70 16.59 -5.35
N LYS A 11 7.73 17.90 -5.61
CA LYS A 11 7.09 18.87 -4.73
C LYS A 11 5.81 18.21 -4.23
N LYS A 12 5.67 18.08 -2.91
CA LYS A 12 4.41 17.68 -2.27
C LYS A 12 3.29 18.31 -3.09
N PRO A 13 2.34 17.53 -3.64
CA PRO A 13 1.18 18.13 -4.26
C PRO A 13 0.65 19.10 -3.22
N VAL A 14 0.62 20.37 -3.63
CA VAL A 14 0.04 21.50 -2.90
C VAL A 14 -1.17 20.99 -2.12
N GLU A 15 -1.21 21.36 -0.84
CA GLU A 15 -2.10 21.04 0.30
C GLU A 15 -3.61 20.89 0.02
N LEU A 16 -4.02 20.31 -1.12
CA LEU A 16 -5.37 20.32 -1.66
C LEU A 16 -5.94 18.92 -1.91
N MET A 17 -5.27 17.86 -1.46
CA MET A 17 -5.77 16.49 -1.65
C MET A 17 -5.63 15.62 -0.38
N GLU A 18 -6.06 16.15 0.75
CA GLU A 18 -6.00 15.42 2.03
C GLU A 18 -7.15 14.43 2.26
N TRP A 19 -8.08 14.29 1.31
CA TRP A 19 -9.33 13.53 1.50
C TRP A 19 -9.59 12.54 0.36
N GLY A 20 -9.83 11.26 0.71
CA GLY A 20 -10.36 10.25 -0.21
C GLY A 20 -9.33 9.35 -0.92
N VAL A 21 -9.75 8.78 -2.06
CA VAL A 21 -9.02 7.75 -2.84
C VAL A 21 -7.61 8.21 -3.23
N TRP A 22 -7.42 9.49 -3.49
CA TRP A 22 -6.13 10.06 -3.89
C TRP A 22 -5.07 9.97 -2.81
N LYS A 23 -5.43 10.10 -1.53
CA LYS A 23 -4.51 9.91 -0.41
C LYS A 23 -3.95 8.50 -0.38
N GLU A 24 -4.80 7.50 -0.62
CA GLU A 24 -4.39 6.09 -0.65
C GLU A 24 -3.53 5.79 -1.88
N ILE A 25 -3.84 6.35 -3.05
CA ILE A 25 -3.00 6.22 -4.26
C ILE A 25 -1.62 6.87 -4.03
N LEU A 26 -1.58 8.04 -3.39
CA LEU A 26 -0.34 8.78 -3.15
C LEU A 26 0.59 8.08 -2.14
N LYS A 27 0.09 7.20 -1.25
CA LYS A 27 0.95 6.38 -0.39
C LYS A 27 1.93 5.51 -1.19
N GLU A 28 1.48 5.01 -2.34
CA GLU A 28 2.28 4.15 -3.22
C GLU A 28 3.11 4.93 -4.23
N ALA A 29 3.06 6.28 -4.23
CA ALA A 29 3.79 7.11 -5.17
C ALA A 29 5.30 6.94 -5.02
N LYS A 30 5.80 6.88 -3.78
CA LYS A 30 7.23 6.65 -3.49
C LYS A 30 7.70 5.30 -4.07
N TRP A 31 6.93 4.24 -3.83
CA TRP A 31 7.20 2.92 -4.40
C TRP A 31 7.24 2.94 -5.93
N CYS A 32 6.31 3.67 -6.58
CA CYS A 32 6.30 3.82 -8.04
C CYS A 32 7.62 4.44 -8.53
N TRP A 33 8.07 5.53 -7.92
CA TRP A 33 9.34 6.19 -8.26
C TRP A 33 10.55 5.29 -8.04
N ASP A 34 10.54 4.51 -6.96
CA ASP A 34 11.58 3.53 -6.64
C ASP A 34 11.64 2.37 -7.64
N ASN A 35 10.63 2.20 -8.48
CA ASN A 35 10.60 1.22 -9.56
C ASN A 35 10.78 1.82 -10.97
N ILE A 36 10.87 3.15 -11.09
CA ILE A 36 11.13 3.83 -12.37
C ILE A 36 12.63 4.09 -12.54
N LYS A 37 13.12 3.91 -13.77
CA LYS A 37 14.47 4.27 -14.21
C LYS A 37 14.37 5.02 -15.53
N PHE A 38 15.03 6.17 -15.65
CA PHE A 38 15.12 6.89 -16.91
C PHE A 38 16.38 6.45 -17.67
N LYS A 39 16.22 6.09 -18.94
CA LYS A 39 17.30 6.02 -19.93
C LYS A 39 17.19 7.30 -20.75
N VAL A 40 18.19 8.16 -20.63
CA VAL A 40 18.23 9.42 -21.36
C VAL A 40 18.81 9.13 -22.74
N GLY A 41 18.07 9.53 -23.77
CA GLY A 41 18.49 9.55 -25.16
C GLY A 41 18.82 11.00 -25.53
N LYS A 42 17.94 11.65 -26.30
CA LYS A 42 17.99 13.08 -26.67
C LYS A 42 17.94 14.05 -25.49
N GLY A 43 17.44 13.63 -24.34
CA GLY A 43 17.36 14.46 -23.14
C GLY A 43 16.30 15.56 -23.17
N ALA A 44 15.38 15.55 -24.15
CA ALA A 44 14.36 16.58 -24.32
C ALA A 44 13.16 16.43 -23.36
N ARG A 45 12.95 15.25 -22.78
CA ARG A 45 11.83 14.96 -21.88
C ARG A 45 12.26 14.72 -20.44
N VAL A 46 13.55 14.49 -20.23
CA VAL A 46 14.12 14.27 -18.91
C VAL A 46 14.63 15.61 -18.37
N LYS A 47 13.97 16.11 -17.33
CA LYS A 47 14.46 17.29 -16.59
C LYS A 47 15.77 16.94 -15.91
N PHE A 48 16.71 17.89 -15.90
CA PHE A 48 17.98 17.76 -15.20
C PHE A 48 17.83 18.05 -13.70
N TRP A 49 16.97 19.01 -13.36
CA TRP A 49 16.63 19.35 -11.97
C TRP A 49 15.15 19.10 -11.69
N THR A 50 14.80 18.86 -10.43
CA THR A 50 13.42 18.66 -9.98
C THR A 50 12.79 19.91 -9.36
N ASP A 51 13.60 20.92 -9.07
CA ASP A 51 13.19 22.20 -8.47
C ASP A 51 13.00 23.30 -9.54
N GLN A 52 13.08 24.57 -9.14
CA GLN A 52 12.69 25.73 -9.97
C GLN A 52 13.49 25.87 -11.28
N TRP A 53 14.59 25.14 -11.42
CA TRP A 53 15.40 25.06 -12.63
C TRP A 53 14.75 24.09 -13.61
N ASN A 54 13.75 24.59 -14.34
CA ASN A 54 12.90 23.84 -15.26
C ASN A 54 13.63 23.42 -16.57
N ALA A 55 14.90 23.06 -16.49
CA ALA A 55 15.72 22.73 -17.64
C ALA A 55 15.80 21.22 -17.89
N THR A 56 15.78 20.86 -19.16
CA THR A 56 15.96 19.51 -19.67
C THR A 56 17.44 19.16 -19.78
N VAL A 57 17.75 17.85 -19.83
CA VAL A 57 19.12 17.37 -20.04
C VAL A 57 19.68 17.90 -21.37
N ASN A 58 18.85 18.02 -22.41
CA ASN A 58 19.25 18.57 -23.71
C ASN A 58 19.65 20.04 -23.64
N GLU A 59 18.90 20.86 -22.89
CA GLU A 59 19.20 22.30 -22.75
C GLU A 59 20.50 22.55 -21.97
N MET A 60 20.89 21.62 -21.11
CA MET A 60 22.10 21.68 -20.30
C MET A 60 23.31 21.04 -20.99
N TRP A 61 23.13 20.44 -22.17
CA TRP A 61 24.19 19.81 -22.94
C TRP A 61 24.56 20.67 -24.13
N ASP A 62 25.85 20.92 -24.29
CA ASP A 62 26.39 21.70 -25.39
C ASP A 62 27.18 20.79 -26.34
N PRO A 63 26.64 20.50 -27.54
CA PRO A 63 27.30 19.69 -28.54
C PRO A 63 28.57 20.35 -29.12
N SER A 64 28.72 21.67 -28.98
CA SER A 64 29.82 22.43 -29.58
C SER A 64 31.14 22.31 -28.80
N ILE A 65 31.09 21.85 -27.55
CA ILE A 65 32.25 21.69 -26.68
C ILE A 65 32.90 20.30 -26.92
N GLY A 66 33.76 20.19 -27.94
CA GLY A 66 34.56 18.99 -28.19
C GLY A 66 33.73 17.73 -28.51
N GLN A 67 33.75 16.73 -27.62
CA GLN A 67 32.90 15.52 -27.75
C GLN A 67 31.49 15.71 -27.15
N GLY A 68 31.09 16.96 -26.91
CA GLY A 68 29.91 17.36 -26.16
C GLY A 68 30.21 17.52 -24.67
N GLY A 69 29.73 18.61 -24.07
CA GLY A 69 30.01 18.98 -22.68
C GLY A 69 28.77 19.50 -21.95
N TRP A 70 28.83 19.50 -20.62
CA TRP A 70 27.75 20.04 -19.79
C TRP A 70 27.90 21.55 -19.61
N ASN A 71 26.90 22.32 -20.03
CA ASN A 71 26.81 23.76 -19.86
C ASN A 71 25.89 24.10 -18.68
N LEU A 72 26.42 23.91 -17.47
CA LEU A 72 25.69 24.21 -16.23
C LEU A 72 25.82 25.71 -15.92
N ARG A 73 24.74 26.48 -16.14
CA ARG A 73 24.69 27.90 -15.80
C ARG A 73 24.13 28.09 -14.40
N PHE A 74 24.98 28.53 -13.48
CA PHE A 74 24.59 28.82 -12.10
C PHE A 74 24.27 30.31 -11.93
N HIS A 75 23.31 30.62 -11.05
CA HIS A 75 22.87 32.00 -10.84
C HIS A 75 23.90 32.88 -10.10
N ARG A 76 24.75 32.24 -9.30
CA ARG A 76 25.75 32.88 -8.46
C ARG A 76 27.06 32.10 -8.48
N ASP A 77 28.12 32.78 -8.09
CA ASP A 77 29.40 32.14 -7.80
C ASP A 77 29.31 31.22 -6.58
N PHE A 78 30.22 30.27 -6.55
CA PHE A 78 30.30 29.24 -5.53
C PHE A 78 31.20 29.65 -4.39
N ASN A 79 30.83 29.24 -3.17
CA ASN A 79 31.74 29.33 -2.04
C ASN A 79 32.74 28.17 -2.07
N ASP A 80 33.88 28.31 -1.39
CA ASP A 80 34.95 27.30 -1.37
C ASP A 80 34.45 25.90 -0.92
N TRP A 81 33.52 25.85 0.04
CA TRP A 81 32.96 24.58 0.53
C TRP A 81 31.98 23.91 -0.45
N GLU A 82 31.47 24.62 -1.45
CA GLU A 82 30.58 24.08 -2.48
C GLU A 82 31.37 23.46 -3.65
N LEU A 83 32.64 23.85 -3.81
CA LEU A 83 33.51 23.39 -4.90
C LEU A 83 33.68 21.87 -4.93
N ASP A 84 33.75 21.22 -3.76
CA ASP A 84 33.84 19.77 -3.67
C ASP A 84 32.57 19.06 -4.15
N LEU A 85 31.39 19.64 -3.88
CA LEU A 85 30.10 19.11 -4.34
C LEU A 85 29.97 19.24 -5.86
N ILE A 86 30.38 20.38 -6.42
CA ILE A 86 30.34 20.64 -7.86
C ILE A 86 31.34 19.75 -8.59
N ARG A 87 32.55 19.58 -8.05
CA ARG A 87 33.53 18.62 -8.59
C ARG A 87 32.96 17.20 -8.59
N GLY A 88 32.28 16.82 -7.51
CA GLY A 88 31.56 15.54 -7.43
C GLY A 88 30.48 15.40 -8.51
N LEU A 89 29.67 16.44 -8.71
CA LEU A 89 28.64 16.48 -9.75
C LEU A 89 29.24 16.35 -11.16
N LEU A 90 30.23 17.17 -11.49
CA LEU A 90 30.90 17.15 -12.81
C LEU A 90 31.56 15.81 -13.08
N ASN A 91 32.19 15.18 -12.07
CA ASN A 91 32.75 13.85 -12.20
C ASN A 91 31.67 12.79 -12.49
N MET A 92 30.50 12.87 -11.85
CA MET A 92 29.38 11.96 -12.16
C MET A 92 28.83 12.15 -13.58
N LEU A 93 28.91 13.38 -14.09
CA LEU A 93 28.39 13.79 -15.40
C LEU A 93 29.37 13.51 -16.55
N LYS A 94 30.67 13.38 -16.26
CA LYS A 94 31.75 13.24 -17.24
C LYS A 94 31.56 12.08 -18.23
N ASP A 95 31.03 10.96 -17.75
CA ASP A 95 30.84 9.75 -18.56
C ASP A 95 29.48 9.70 -19.27
N PHE A 96 28.64 10.70 -19.02
CA PHE A 96 27.29 10.73 -19.59
C PHE A 96 27.31 11.42 -20.96
N ARG A 97 26.69 10.76 -21.94
CA ARG A 97 26.52 11.31 -23.29
C ARG A 97 25.07 11.21 -23.71
N ILE A 98 24.56 12.29 -24.31
CA ILE A 98 23.27 12.29 -24.98
C ILE A 98 23.38 11.47 -26.26
N SER A 99 22.36 10.67 -26.57
CA SER A 99 22.27 9.91 -27.82
C SER A 99 21.19 10.49 -28.74
N SER A 100 21.18 10.06 -30.00
CA SER A 100 20.11 10.45 -30.94
C SER A 100 18.81 9.67 -30.72
N GLU A 101 18.79 8.69 -29.80
CA GLU A 101 17.58 7.91 -29.46
C GLU A 101 16.59 8.75 -28.64
N GLU A 102 15.31 8.41 -28.65
CA GLU A 102 14.32 9.04 -27.76
C GLU A 102 14.56 8.68 -26.27
N ASP A 103 14.15 9.57 -25.37
CA ASP A 103 14.17 9.29 -23.93
C ASP A 103 13.20 8.16 -23.57
N VAL A 104 13.66 7.18 -22.79
CA VAL A 104 12.85 6.01 -22.41
C VAL A 104 12.70 5.90 -20.90
N VAL A 105 11.45 5.77 -20.46
CA VAL A 105 11.10 5.41 -19.09
C VAL A 105 11.08 3.89 -18.97
N LEU A 106 11.98 3.35 -18.15
CA LEU A 106 12.11 1.92 -17.89
C LEU A 106 11.52 1.56 -16.53
N TRP A 107 10.75 0.47 -16.50
CA TRP A 107 10.23 -0.12 -15.27
C TRP A 107 11.15 -1.23 -14.77
N LYS A 108 11.56 -1.17 -13.50
CA LYS A 108 12.44 -2.16 -12.86
C LYS A 108 11.74 -3.46 -12.50
N GLY A 109 10.44 -3.40 -12.21
CA GLY A 109 9.69 -4.53 -11.65
C GLY A 109 9.34 -5.65 -12.64
N GLY A 110 9.91 -5.68 -13.85
CA GLY A 110 9.64 -6.73 -14.84
C GLY A 110 10.78 -6.88 -15.86
N GLY A 111 10.90 -8.07 -16.45
CA GLY A 111 12.03 -8.44 -17.32
C GLY A 111 12.15 -7.65 -18.63
N HIS A 112 11.12 -6.92 -19.05
CA HIS A 112 11.08 -6.22 -20.35
C HIS A 112 11.25 -4.70 -20.27
N GLY A 113 11.48 -4.13 -19.08
CA GLY A 113 11.68 -2.69 -18.92
C GLY A 113 10.45 -1.82 -19.22
N LYS A 114 9.29 -2.40 -19.57
CA LYS A 114 8.03 -1.67 -19.81
C LYS A 114 7.12 -1.76 -18.59
N TYR A 115 6.37 -0.69 -18.34
CA TYR A 115 5.31 -0.73 -17.32
C TYR A 115 4.17 -1.63 -17.80
N GLY A 116 3.75 -2.56 -16.95
CA GLY A 116 2.57 -3.38 -17.15
C GLY A 116 1.81 -3.50 -15.85
N VAL A 117 0.51 -3.22 -15.88
CA VAL A 117 -0.36 -3.21 -14.68
C VAL A 117 -0.26 -4.54 -13.93
N LYS A 118 -0.29 -5.67 -14.64
CA LYS A 118 -0.13 -7.01 -14.05
C LYS A 118 1.20 -7.20 -13.33
N VAL A 119 2.29 -6.70 -13.92
CA VAL A 119 3.63 -6.81 -13.36
C VAL A 119 3.78 -5.92 -12.13
N ALA A 120 3.33 -4.66 -12.21
CA ALA A 120 3.32 -3.74 -11.09
C ALA A 120 2.47 -4.25 -9.93
N TYR A 121 1.26 -4.78 -10.21
CA TYR A 121 0.40 -5.40 -9.21
C TYR A 121 1.07 -6.61 -8.56
N ASN A 122 1.71 -7.48 -9.32
CA ASN A 122 2.41 -8.64 -8.74
C ASN A 122 3.54 -8.22 -7.80
N VAL A 123 4.34 -7.21 -8.17
CA VAL A 123 5.38 -6.69 -7.28
C VAL A 123 4.76 -6.11 -6.01
N LEU A 124 3.71 -5.29 -6.11
CA LEU A 124 3.00 -4.73 -4.96
C LEU A 124 2.38 -5.81 -4.07
N ALA A 125 1.67 -6.77 -4.66
CA ALA A 125 0.93 -7.82 -3.97
C ALA A 125 1.85 -8.81 -3.27
N VAL A 126 3.05 -9.07 -3.81
CA VAL A 126 4.07 -9.91 -3.15
C VAL A 126 4.65 -9.20 -1.92
N THR A 127 4.96 -7.89 -2.00
CA THR A 127 5.36 -7.12 -0.80
C THR A 127 4.24 -7.00 0.24
N ASN A 128 2.98 -6.92 -0.22
CA ASN A 128 1.80 -6.87 0.63
C ASN A 128 1.19 -8.25 0.90
N ALA A 129 1.98 -9.33 0.77
CA ALA A 129 1.54 -10.70 1.02
C ALA A 129 1.33 -10.97 2.52
N CYS A 130 0.47 -10.18 3.17
CA CYS A 130 -0.21 -10.61 4.36
C CYS A 130 -1.25 -11.65 3.89
N ALA A 131 -0.80 -12.90 3.79
CA ALA A 131 -1.51 -14.04 3.20
C ALA A 131 -2.74 -14.43 4.03
N PHE A 132 -3.75 -13.58 4.09
CA PHE A 132 -5.07 -13.99 4.54
C PHE A 132 -5.65 -14.90 3.46
N ARG A 133 -5.82 -16.18 3.81
CA ARG A 133 -6.30 -17.19 2.86
C ARG A 133 -7.74 -16.86 2.48
N THR A 134 -7.98 -16.50 1.22
CA THR A 134 -9.32 -16.18 0.67
C THR A 134 -10.36 -17.23 0.99
N LYS A 135 -9.95 -18.50 1.03
CA LYS A 135 -10.79 -19.64 1.43
C LYS A 135 -11.33 -19.55 2.85
N CYS A 136 -10.83 -18.67 3.73
CA CYS A 136 -11.35 -18.47 5.09
C CYS A 136 -12.65 -17.66 5.12
N VAL A 137 -12.89 -16.82 4.12
CA VAL A 137 -14.08 -15.95 4.05
C VAL A 137 -15.06 -16.41 2.97
N TRP A 138 -14.56 -16.79 1.80
CA TRP A 138 -15.43 -17.16 0.68
C TRP A 138 -15.88 -18.62 0.83
N VAL A 139 -17.12 -18.82 1.29
CA VAL A 139 -17.79 -20.13 1.37
C VAL A 139 -19.05 -20.17 0.52
N ASP A 140 -19.31 -21.32 -0.10
CA ASP A 140 -20.36 -21.47 -1.11
C ASP A 140 -21.80 -21.27 -0.60
N LYS A 141 -22.03 -21.31 0.72
CA LYS A 141 -23.38 -21.34 1.34
C LYS A 141 -23.76 -20.07 2.10
N VAL A 142 -22.98 -18.99 1.98
CA VAL A 142 -23.23 -17.73 2.69
C VAL A 142 -23.44 -16.61 1.66
N PRO A 143 -24.41 -15.70 1.85
CA PRO A 143 -24.58 -14.56 0.98
C PRO A 143 -23.29 -13.73 0.86
N THR A 144 -23.00 -13.22 -0.33
CA THR A 144 -21.78 -12.45 -0.61
C THR A 144 -21.62 -11.25 0.32
N LYS A 145 -22.72 -10.63 0.75
CA LYS A 145 -22.71 -9.51 1.72
C LYS A 145 -22.13 -9.90 3.08
N ALA A 146 -22.52 -11.07 3.61
CA ALA A 146 -22.00 -11.58 4.88
C ALA A 146 -20.53 -12.00 4.76
N ALA A 147 -20.15 -12.62 3.63
CA ALA A 147 -18.74 -12.91 3.35
C ALA A 147 -17.91 -11.61 3.26
N PHE A 148 -18.42 -10.60 2.56
CA PHE A 148 -17.75 -9.30 2.44
C PHE A 148 -17.60 -8.61 3.81
N PHE A 149 -18.66 -8.62 4.63
CA PHE A 149 -18.60 -8.10 5.99
C PHE A 149 -17.50 -8.77 6.82
N ALA A 150 -17.42 -10.10 6.80
CA ALA A 150 -16.39 -10.82 7.53
C ALA A 150 -14.97 -10.57 6.98
N TRP A 151 -14.82 -10.34 5.67
CA TRP A 151 -13.56 -9.91 5.09
C TRP A 151 -13.14 -8.54 5.64
N GLU A 152 -14.03 -7.55 5.62
CA GLU A 152 -13.79 -6.23 6.20
C GLU A 152 -13.46 -6.34 7.69
N ALA A 153 -14.17 -7.19 8.44
CA ALA A 153 -13.93 -7.43 9.85
C ALA A 153 -12.53 -8.03 10.11
N ALA A 154 -12.09 -8.99 9.28
CA ALA A 154 -10.75 -9.58 9.39
C ALA A 154 -9.61 -8.55 9.16
N TRP A 155 -9.87 -7.48 8.41
CA TRP A 155 -8.96 -6.35 8.23
C TRP A 155 -9.20 -5.21 9.22
N GLY A 156 -10.15 -5.37 10.14
CA GLY A 156 -10.54 -4.37 11.12
C GLY A 156 -11.20 -3.13 10.51
N LYS A 157 -11.81 -3.24 9.33
CA LYS A 157 -12.30 -2.11 8.52
C LYS A 157 -13.81 -1.88 8.59
N ILE A 158 -14.55 -2.67 9.36
CA ILE A 158 -15.97 -2.42 9.61
C ILE A 158 -16.19 -1.10 10.36
N LEU A 159 -17.32 -0.44 10.08
CA LEU A 159 -17.69 0.85 10.66
C LEU A 159 -18.17 0.64 12.11
N ILE A 160 -17.25 0.80 13.05
CA ILE A 160 -17.48 0.72 14.51
C ILE A 160 -17.11 2.07 15.15
N LEU A 161 -17.62 2.34 16.35
CA LEU A 161 -17.37 3.59 17.09
C LEU A 161 -15.87 3.96 17.19
N ASP A 162 -14.96 3.01 17.41
CA ASP A 162 -13.49 3.23 17.36
C ASP A 162 -13.00 3.83 16.02
N ARG A 163 -13.58 3.40 14.89
CA ARG A 163 -13.22 3.94 13.57
C ARG A 163 -13.81 5.34 13.34
N LEU A 164 -14.95 5.66 13.94
CA LEU A 164 -15.52 7.01 13.92
C LEU A 164 -14.68 7.98 14.77
N GLN A 165 -14.22 7.54 15.94
CA GLN A 165 -13.29 8.31 16.78
C GLN A 165 -11.98 8.60 16.05
N LYS A 166 -11.40 7.61 15.37
CA LYS A 166 -10.21 7.81 14.52
C LYS A 166 -10.41 8.78 13.36
N ARG A 167 -11.66 9.09 13.00
CA ARG A 167 -12.04 10.11 11.99
C ARG A 167 -12.40 11.47 12.61
N GLY A 168 -12.15 11.66 13.91
CA GLY A 168 -12.35 12.93 14.61
C GLY A 168 -13.71 13.09 15.30
N TRP A 169 -14.56 12.06 15.32
CA TRP A 169 -15.86 12.14 16.00
C TRP A 169 -15.69 11.90 17.51
N GLN A 170 -16.12 12.87 18.33
CA GLN A 170 -16.06 12.78 19.79
C GLN A 170 -17.32 12.08 20.32
N LEU A 171 -17.29 10.74 20.34
CA LEU A 171 -18.35 9.88 20.88
C LEU A 171 -17.76 9.02 22.01
N PRO A 172 -18.47 8.75 23.11
CA PRO A 172 -18.01 7.79 24.11
C PRO A 172 -17.98 6.39 23.49
N ASN A 173 -16.79 5.78 23.36
CA ASN A 173 -16.65 4.44 22.80
C ASN A 173 -17.04 3.39 23.86
N ARG A 174 -18.27 2.90 23.78
CA ARG A 174 -18.75 1.77 24.57
C ARG A 174 -19.47 0.79 23.65
N CYS A 175 -19.25 -0.50 23.88
CA CYS A 175 -19.89 -1.56 23.11
C CYS A 175 -21.42 -1.43 23.19
N PHE A 176 -22.07 -1.38 22.03
CA PHE A 176 -23.52 -1.25 21.92
C PHE A 176 -24.27 -2.42 22.59
N LEU A 177 -23.69 -3.61 22.62
CA LEU A 177 -24.34 -4.82 23.13
C LEU A 177 -24.19 -4.98 24.66
N CYS A 178 -22.97 -4.85 25.19
CA CYS A 178 -22.73 -5.08 26.62
C CYS A 178 -22.69 -3.80 27.47
N GLY A 179 -22.33 -2.66 26.88
CA GLY A 179 -22.14 -1.39 27.60
C GLY A 179 -20.97 -1.35 28.59
N CYS A 180 -20.21 -2.45 28.75
CA CYS A 180 -19.16 -2.60 29.76
C CYS A 180 -17.77 -2.17 29.27
N GLU A 181 -17.43 -2.51 28.04
CA GLU A 181 -16.09 -2.35 27.46
C GLU A 181 -16.11 -1.43 26.24
N GLU A 182 -14.94 -0.99 25.80
CA GLU A 182 -14.80 -0.22 24.56
C GLU A 182 -15.20 -1.05 23.33
N GLU A 183 -15.93 -0.42 22.40
CA GLU A 183 -16.31 -1.08 21.16
C GLU A 183 -15.13 -1.14 20.19
N ASN A 184 -14.69 -2.35 19.90
CA ASN A 184 -13.79 -2.64 18.79
C ASN A 184 -14.24 -3.92 18.08
N VAL A 185 -13.69 -4.17 16.90
CA VAL A 185 -14.04 -5.30 16.03
C VAL A 185 -13.92 -6.64 16.75
N ASN A 186 -12.87 -6.83 17.55
CA ASN A 186 -12.64 -8.08 18.26
C ASN A 186 -13.60 -8.22 19.45
N HIS A 187 -13.85 -7.13 20.19
CA HIS A 187 -14.79 -7.14 21.28
C HIS A 187 -16.20 -7.45 20.78
N ILE A 188 -16.74 -6.67 19.84
CA ILE A 188 -18.14 -6.85 19.42
C ILE A 188 -18.37 -8.21 18.75
N LEU A 189 -17.41 -8.76 17.99
CA LEU A 189 -17.61 -10.02 17.24
C LEU A 189 -17.19 -11.29 17.99
N LEU A 190 -16.29 -11.19 18.98
CA LEU A 190 -15.75 -12.36 19.70
C LEU A 190 -15.94 -12.27 21.21
N HIS A 191 -15.53 -11.17 21.84
CA HIS A 191 -15.31 -11.13 23.30
C HIS A 191 -16.44 -10.49 24.10
N CYS A 192 -17.37 -9.80 23.45
CA CYS A 192 -18.56 -9.23 24.07
C CYS A 192 -19.36 -10.33 24.76
N ILE A 193 -19.78 -10.11 26.02
CA ILE A 193 -20.46 -11.14 26.81
C ILE A 193 -21.72 -11.68 26.11
N VAL A 194 -22.47 -10.81 25.42
CA VAL A 194 -23.67 -11.18 24.65
C VAL A 194 -23.28 -12.09 23.47
N VAL A 195 -22.21 -11.75 22.76
CA VAL A 195 -21.75 -12.51 21.59
C VAL A 195 -21.03 -13.80 21.99
N ARG A 196 -20.31 -13.80 23.11
CA ARG A 196 -19.75 -15.01 23.73
C ARG A 196 -20.85 -16.01 24.07
N ALA A 197 -21.95 -15.56 24.67
CA ALA A 197 -23.10 -16.44 24.94
C ALA A 197 -23.68 -17.03 23.64
N LEU A 198 -23.80 -16.22 22.58
CA LEU A 198 -24.22 -16.70 21.26
C LEU A 198 -23.27 -17.77 20.70
N TRP A 199 -21.96 -17.54 20.79
CA TRP A 199 -20.95 -18.51 20.39
C TRP A 199 -21.04 -19.81 21.18
N GLU A 200 -21.18 -19.73 22.50
CA GLU A 200 -21.29 -20.88 23.39
C GLU A 200 -22.52 -21.73 23.06
N ILE A 201 -23.67 -21.12 22.74
CA ILE A 201 -24.87 -21.83 22.28
C ILE A 201 -24.57 -22.62 21.00
N VAL A 202 -23.97 -21.97 19.99
CA VAL A 202 -23.68 -22.63 18.70
C VAL A 202 -22.63 -23.74 18.85
N LEU A 203 -21.61 -23.51 19.68
CA LEU A 203 -20.57 -24.49 19.98
C LEU A 203 -21.13 -25.71 20.72
N ALA A 204 -22.04 -25.50 21.68
CA ALA A 204 -22.75 -26.56 22.39
C ALA A 204 -23.59 -27.41 21.42
N LEU A 205 -24.30 -26.78 20.48
CA LEU A 205 -25.10 -27.48 19.45
C LEU A 205 -24.25 -28.37 18.53
N VAL A 206 -23.00 -27.99 18.28
CA VAL A 206 -22.07 -28.75 17.42
C VAL A 206 -21.23 -29.74 18.23
N GLY A 207 -21.22 -29.61 19.57
CA GLY A 207 -20.44 -30.43 20.49
C GLY A 207 -18.95 -30.13 20.44
N VAL A 208 -18.56 -28.87 20.21
CA VAL A 208 -17.15 -28.44 20.11
C VAL A 208 -16.81 -27.49 21.25
N GLN A 209 -15.70 -27.74 21.93
CA GLN A 209 -15.11 -26.78 22.87
C GLN A 209 -14.12 -25.91 22.11
N TRP A 210 -14.20 -24.59 22.28
CA TRP A 210 -13.40 -23.63 21.53
C TRP A 210 -12.85 -22.53 22.42
N VAL A 211 -11.60 -22.16 22.19
CA VAL A 211 -10.96 -21.01 22.82
C VAL A 211 -10.75 -19.95 21.74
N PHE A 212 -11.35 -18.78 21.93
CA PHE A 212 -11.25 -17.70 20.96
C PHE A 212 -9.88 -17.01 21.06
N PRO A 213 -9.19 -16.81 19.92
CA PRO A 213 -8.02 -15.95 19.88
C PRO A 213 -8.43 -14.49 20.06
N GLU A 214 -7.44 -13.62 20.28
CA GLU A 214 -7.69 -12.19 20.49
C GLU A 214 -8.29 -11.52 19.24
N LEU A 215 -7.87 -11.95 18.04
CA LEU A 215 -8.21 -11.30 16.78
C LEU A 215 -9.24 -12.07 15.95
N VAL A 216 -10.19 -11.36 15.34
CA VAL A 216 -11.15 -11.91 14.36
C VAL A 216 -10.46 -12.62 13.19
N LYS A 217 -9.34 -12.07 12.72
CA LYS A 217 -8.54 -12.67 11.65
C LYS A 217 -8.01 -14.05 12.02
N GLU A 218 -7.52 -14.20 13.25
CA GLU A 218 -6.99 -15.46 13.77
C GLU A 218 -8.12 -16.45 14.02
N ALA A 219 -9.26 -15.99 14.53
CA ALA A 219 -10.45 -16.82 14.73
C ALA A 219 -10.92 -17.43 13.40
N LEU A 220 -11.04 -16.64 12.34
CA LEU A 220 -11.41 -17.12 11.00
C LEU A 220 -10.37 -18.09 10.42
N PHE A 221 -9.09 -17.89 10.73
CA PHE A 221 -8.01 -18.74 10.25
C PHE A 221 -8.02 -20.11 10.95
N SER A 222 -8.07 -20.12 12.29
CA SER A 222 -8.08 -21.34 13.08
C SER A 222 -9.36 -22.15 12.87
N TRP A 223 -10.50 -21.51 12.61
CA TRP A 223 -11.78 -22.17 12.35
C TRP A 223 -11.76 -23.16 11.17
N ARG A 224 -10.83 -23.02 10.22
CA ARG A 224 -10.73 -23.88 9.05
C ARG A 224 -10.17 -25.28 9.30
N GLY A 225 -9.82 -25.60 10.54
CA GLY A 225 -9.41 -26.95 10.93
C GLY A 225 -10.51 -28.01 10.74
N SER A 226 -10.13 -29.27 10.79
CA SER A 226 -11.05 -30.42 10.61
C SER A 226 -11.69 -30.83 11.94
N PHE A 227 -12.39 -29.89 12.60
CA PHE A 227 -13.04 -30.12 13.89
C PHE A 227 -14.37 -30.90 13.78
N VAL A 228 -14.92 -30.97 12.58
CA VAL A 228 -16.17 -31.70 12.30
C VAL A 228 -15.98 -32.68 11.14
N GLY A 229 -16.74 -33.77 11.15
CA GLY A 229 -16.75 -34.75 10.06
C GLY A 229 -17.10 -34.13 8.70
N LYS A 230 -16.67 -34.80 7.60
CA LYS A 230 -16.82 -34.30 6.21
C LYS A 230 -18.25 -33.84 5.87
N LYS A 231 -19.28 -34.52 6.40
CA LYS A 231 -20.70 -34.18 6.19
C LYS A 231 -21.06 -32.79 6.73
N ARG A 232 -20.54 -32.39 7.90
CA ARG A 232 -20.85 -31.12 8.57
C ARG A 232 -19.90 -29.97 8.21
N LYS A 233 -18.79 -30.25 7.52
CA LYS A 233 -17.74 -29.28 7.18
C LYS A 233 -18.28 -28.02 6.47
N LYS A 234 -19.26 -28.17 5.59
CA LYS A 234 -19.87 -27.02 4.88
C LYS A 234 -20.61 -26.08 5.82
N ILE A 235 -21.38 -26.63 6.77
CA ILE A 235 -22.12 -25.86 7.77
C ILE A 235 -21.13 -25.21 8.74
N TRP A 236 -20.17 -25.99 9.24
CA TRP A 236 -19.12 -25.51 10.13
C TRP A 236 -18.40 -24.27 9.58
N ASN A 237 -17.96 -24.31 8.32
CA ASN A 237 -17.29 -23.19 7.68
C ASN A 237 -18.15 -21.92 7.54
N SER A 238 -19.47 -22.03 7.63
CA SER A 238 -20.41 -20.92 7.48
C SER A 238 -20.72 -20.25 8.83
N ILE A 239 -20.58 -20.97 9.95
CA ILE A 239 -20.96 -20.50 11.29
C ILE A 239 -20.39 -19.11 11.65
N PRO A 240 -19.07 -18.85 11.51
CA PRO A 240 -18.53 -17.54 11.89
C PRO A 240 -19.09 -16.41 11.06
N LEU A 241 -19.31 -16.65 9.76
CA LEU A 241 -19.84 -15.65 8.85
C LEU A 241 -21.30 -15.32 9.17
N CYS A 242 -22.09 -16.34 9.55
CA CYS A 242 -23.48 -16.16 9.97
C CYS A 242 -23.57 -15.39 11.30
N ILE A 243 -22.71 -15.73 12.28
CA ILE A 243 -22.69 -15.03 13.57
C ILE A 243 -22.26 -13.58 13.37
N PHE A 244 -21.17 -13.33 12.64
CA PHE A 244 -20.70 -11.97 12.37
C PHE A 244 -21.72 -11.11 11.63
N TRP A 245 -22.57 -11.70 10.78
CA TRP A 245 -23.63 -10.98 10.10
C TRP A 245 -24.87 -10.73 10.98
N THR A 246 -25.05 -11.53 12.02
CA THR A 246 -26.20 -11.41 12.95
C THR A 246 -25.93 -10.36 14.03
N VAL A 247 -24.66 -10.23 14.43
CA VAL A 247 -24.15 -9.19 15.32
C VAL A 247 -24.09 -7.85 14.59
#